data_AF-A0A956YQB8-F1
#
_entry.id   AF-A0A956YQB8-F1
#
_cell.length_a   1.000
_cell.length_b   1.000
_cell.length_c   1.000
_cell.angle_alpha   90.00
_cell.angle_beta   90.00
_cell.angle_gamma   90.00
#
_symmetry.space_group_name_H-M   'P 1'
#
loop_
_entity.id
_entity.type
_entity.pdbx_description
1 polymer ?
#
loop_
_entity_poly.entity_id
_entity_poly.type
_entity_poly.pdbx_seq_one_letter_code
_entity_poly.pdbx_strand_id
1 'polypeptide(L)'
;MSIDFDAILNLLSLSPAGASVPSPVFWSLFQYIIFILAFAALILMPDKNLPSTLLIAFVLMATIIAKLAVAGASISPFFQARALGILFLNATTALFPFLVAGMTRTRKRSNPVVPIGILLGIIGGVYTFAFWFFVQQ
;
A
#
# COMPACT_ATOMS: atom_id res chain seq x y z
N MET A 1 3.76 -3.34 34.23
CA MET A 1 3.90 -3.58 32.78
C MET A 1 4.13 -2.22 32.13
N SER A 2 5.39 -1.84 31.92
CA SER A 2 5.74 -0.57 31.26
C SER A 2 5.60 -0.76 29.76
N ILE A 3 4.89 0.16 29.11
CA ILE A 3 4.80 0.18 27.65
C ILE A 3 6.15 0.65 27.12
N ASP A 4 6.85 -0.22 26.40
CA ASP A 4 8.11 0.11 25.74
C ASP A 4 7.81 0.81 24.40
N PHE A 5 7.89 2.13 24.42
CA PHE A 5 7.61 2.96 23.24
C PHE A 5 8.64 2.75 22.13
N ASP A 6 9.88 2.39 22.45
CA ASP A 6 10.93 2.16 21.45
C ASP A 6 10.66 0.85 20.69
N ALA A 7 10.18 -0.18 21.39
CA ALA A 7 9.72 -1.42 20.75
C ALA A 7 8.53 -1.17 19.80
N ILE A 8 7.57 -0.33 20.20
CA ILE A 8 6.43 0.04 19.36
C ILE A 8 6.88 0.81 18.12
N LEU A 9 7.77 1.80 18.29
CA LEU A 9 8.28 2.59 17.17
C LEU A 9 9.12 1.75 16.19
N ASN A 10 9.88 0.77 16.69
CA ASN A 10 10.58 -0.20 15.84
C ASN A 10 9.60 -1.09 15.06
N LEU A 11 8.54 -1.60 15.69
CA LEU A 11 7.51 -2.42 15.02
C LEU A 11 6.71 -1.62 13.99
N LEU A 12 6.49 -0.34 14.24
CA LEU A 12 5.88 0.59 13.30
C LEU A 12 6.85 1.07 12.22
N SER A 13 8.12 0.64 12.24
CA SER A 13 9.19 1.12 11.35
C SER A 13 9.33 2.64 11.34
N LEU A 14 8.92 3.28 12.43
CA LEU A 14 9.04 4.71 12.70
C LEU A 14 10.39 5.04 13.36
N SER A 15 11.08 4.02 13.85
CA SER A 15 12.46 4.10 14.34
C SER A 15 13.42 3.44 13.33
N PRO A 16 14.65 3.96 13.13
CA PRO A 16 15.62 3.42 12.17
C PRO A 16 16.16 2.03 12.53
N ALA A 17 16.02 1.59 13.78
CA ALA A 17 16.64 0.36 14.25
C ALA A 17 15.95 -0.88 13.66
N GLY A 18 16.68 -1.64 12.84
CA GLY A 18 16.19 -2.89 12.21
C GLY A 18 15.55 -2.72 10.83
N ALA A 19 15.53 -1.52 10.26
CA ALA A 19 15.00 -1.29 8.92
C ALA A 19 15.88 -1.91 7.82
N SER A 20 15.22 -2.56 6.85
CA SER A 20 15.88 -3.13 5.68
C SER A 20 16.21 -2.11 4.59
N VAL A 21 15.83 -0.84 4.81
CA VAL A 21 15.80 0.22 3.79
C VAL A 21 16.25 1.57 4.34
N PRO A 22 16.92 2.42 3.54
CA PRO A 22 17.21 3.80 3.93
C PRO A 22 15.91 4.58 4.15
N SER A 23 15.85 5.37 5.23
CA SER A 23 14.69 6.21 5.60
C SER A 23 13.36 5.43 5.72
N PRO A 24 13.26 4.42 6.60
CA PRO A 24 12.06 3.58 6.76
C PRO A 24 10.79 4.39 7.05
N VAL A 25 10.93 5.47 7.83
CA VAL A 25 9.83 6.39 8.17
C VAL A 25 9.15 6.95 6.93
N PHE A 26 9.94 7.35 5.93
CA PHE A 26 9.42 7.95 4.70
C PHE A 26 8.57 6.95 3.92
N TRP A 27 9.09 5.73 3.71
CA TRP A 27 8.39 4.67 2.98
C TRP A 27 7.13 4.21 3.72
N SER A 28 7.21 4.06 5.04
CA SER A 28 6.08 3.66 5.87
C SER A 28 4.97 4.72 5.87
N LEU A 29 5.31 6.01 5.88
CA LEU A 29 4.32 7.08 5.77
C LEU A 29 3.50 7.00 4.47
N PHE A 30 4.18 6.79 3.33
CA PHE A 30 3.50 6.61 2.04
C PHE A 30 2.59 5.37 2.03
N GLN A 31 3.06 4.25 2.58
CA GLN A 31 2.26 3.04 2.70
C GLN A 31 1.03 3.24 3.59
N TYR A 32 1.13 4.02 4.68
CA TYR A 32 -0.03 4.37 5.51
C TYR A 32 -1.05 5.21 4.74
N ILE A 33 -0.62 6.16 3.92
CA ILE A 33 -1.52 6.96 3.08
C ILE A 33 -2.25 6.05 2.07
N ILE A 34 -1.52 5.18 1.38
CA ILE A 34 -2.07 4.20 0.44
C ILE A 34 -3.07 3.28 1.14
N PHE A 35 -2.73 2.79 2.33
CA PHE A 35 -3.59 1.93 3.13
C PHE A 35 -4.90 2.61 3.50
N ILE A 36 -4.86 3.85 4.02
CA ILE A 36 -6.06 4.60 4.40
C ILE A 36 -6.95 4.86 3.20
N LEU A 37 -6.38 5.26 2.06
CA LEU A 37 -7.13 5.50 0.83
C LEU A 37 -7.75 4.23 0.26
N ALA A 38 -7.02 3.11 0.27
CA ALA A 38 -7.54 1.82 -0.17
C ALA A 38 -8.65 1.30 0.76
N PHE A 39 -8.50 1.49 2.07
CA PHE A 39 -9.53 1.16 3.05
C PHE A 39 -10.79 2.01 2.86
N ALA A 40 -10.64 3.31 2.67
CA ALA A 40 -11.76 4.20 2.35
C ALA A 40 -12.45 3.80 1.05
N ALA A 41 -11.68 3.46 0.00
CA ALA A 41 -12.24 2.98 -1.26
C ALA A 41 -13.05 1.68 -1.07
N LEU A 42 -12.58 0.75 -0.23
CA LEU A 42 -13.25 -0.51 0.06
C LEU A 42 -14.60 -0.30 0.76
N ILE A 43 -14.65 0.59 1.77
CA ILE A 43 -15.89 0.90 2.51
C ILE A 43 -16.93 1.58 1.63
N LEU A 44 -16.47 2.44 0.72
CA LEU A 44 -17.36 3.22 -0.15
C LEU A 44 -17.83 2.44 -1.39
N MET A 45 -17.35 1.21 -1.56
CA MET A 45 -17.57 0.42 -2.75
C MET A 45 -19.02 -0.07 -2.85
N PRO A 46 -19.70 0.06 -4.01
CA PRO A 46 -21.05 -0.49 -4.18
C PRO A 46 -21.06 -2.02 -4.16
N ASP A 47 -22.04 -2.63 -3.50
CA ASP A 47 -22.17 -4.09 -3.34
C ASP A 47 -22.17 -4.87 -4.66
N LYS A 48 -22.60 -4.24 -5.75
CA LYS A 48 -22.68 -4.87 -7.08
C LYS A 48 -21.35 -4.91 -7.84
N ASN A 49 -20.28 -4.35 -7.27
CA ASN A 49 -18.97 -4.24 -7.92
C ASN A 49 -17.93 -5.20 -7.29
N LEU A 50 -18.34 -6.45 -7.03
CA LEU A 50 -17.48 -7.47 -6.41
C LEU A 50 -16.07 -7.57 -7.02
N PRO A 51 -15.86 -7.61 -8.35
CA PRO A 51 -14.52 -7.69 -8.91
C PRO A 51 -13.64 -6.50 -8.52
N SER A 52 -14.22 -5.30 -8.51
CA SER A 52 -13.52 -4.08 -8.15
C SER A 52 -13.23 -4.04 -6.63
N THR A 53 -14.14 -4.54 -5.80
CA THR A 53 -13.92 -4.73 -4.35
C THR A 53 -12.75 -5.67 -4.08
N LEU A 54 -12.67 -6.79 -4.80
CA LEU A 54 -11.58 -7.75 -4.65
C LEU A 54 -10.23 -7.16 -5.06
N LEU A 55 -10.19 -6.32 -6.10
CA LEU A 55 -8.96 -5.63 -6.52
C LEU A 55 -8.49 -4.63 -5.45
N ILE A 56 -9.38 -3.85 -4.84
CA ILE A 56 -9.01 -2.95 -3.74
C ILE A 56 -8.60 -3.73 -2.49
N ALA A 57 -9.28 -4.82 -2.17
CA ALA A 57 -8.89 -5.70 -1.07
C ALA A 57 -7.49 -6.30 -1.28
N PHE A 58 -7.17 -6.66 -2.54
CA PHE A 58 -5.82 -7.10 -2.89
C PHE A 58 -4.79 -5.99 -2.71
N VAL A 59 -5.08 -4.75 -3.13
CA VAL A 59 -4.20 -3.59 -2.92
C VAL A 59 -3.94 -3.36 -1.43
N LEU A 60 -4.97 -3.47 -0.57
CA LEU A 60 -4.81 -3.40 0.88
C LEU A 60 -3.86 -4.48 1.40
N MET A 61 -4.06 -5.73 1.00
CA MET A 61 -3.20 -6.85 1.40
C MET A 61 -1.76 -6.65 0.92
N ALA A 62 -1.58 -6.25 -0.35
CA ALA A 62 -0.28 -5.95 -0.92
C ALA A 62 0.45 -4.85 -0.15
N THR A 63 -0.27 -3.81 0.27
CA THR A 63 0.27 -2.70 1.06
C THR A 63 0.73 -3.17 2.46
N ILE A 64 -0.03 -4.06 3.12
CA ILE A 64 0.37 -4.63 4.42
C ILE A 64 1.64 -5.46 4.27
N ILE A 65 1.68 -6.37 3.29
CA ILE A 65 2.86 -7.23 3.05
C ILE A 65 4.07 -6.34 2.71
N ALA A 66 3.88 -5.31 1.89
CA ALA A 66 4.95 -4.39 1.53
C ALA A 66 5.46 -3.58 2.73
N LYS A 67 4.58 -3.19 3.65
CA LYS A 67 4.97 -2.54 4.91
C LYS A 67 5.81 -3.45 5.79
N LEU A 68 5.41 -4.70 5.92
CA LEU A 68 6.16 -5.66 6.73
C LEU A 68 7.56 -5.91 6.15
N ALA A 69 7.71 -5.90 4.83
CA ALA A 69 9.00 -5.98 4.15
C ALA A 69 9.93 -4.79 4.47
N VAL A 70 9.39 -3.56 4.46
CA VAL A 70 10.12 -2.33 4.83
C VAL A 70 10.52 -2.34 6.31
N ALA A 71 9.65 -2.88 7.17
CA ALA A 71 9.92 -3.02 8.60
C ALA A 71 10.93 -4.13 8.95
N GLY A 72 11.52 -4.81 7.96
CA GLY A 72 12.52 -5.85 8.20
C GLY A 72 11.94 -7.18 8.70
N ALA A 73 10.63 -7.40 8.58
CA ALA A 73 10.03 -8.67 8.96
C ALA A 73 10.54 -9.81 8.04
N SER A 74 11.01 -10.89 8.65
CA SER A 74 11.45 -12.11 7.96
C SER A 74 10.26 -12.94 7.46
N ILE A 75 9.50 -12.41 6.50
CA ILE A 75 8.30 -13.08 5.95
C ILE A 75 8.69 -14.17 4.95
N SER A 76 9.57 -13.84 4.00
CA SER A 76 10.05 -14.75 2.95
C SER A 76 11.17 -14.07 2.14
N PRO A 77 12.16 -14.81 1.60
CA PRO A 77 13.16 -14.26 0.69
C PRO A 77 12.56 -13.58 -0.56
N PHE A 78 11.37 -14.00 -0.98
CA PHE A 78 10.67 -13.41 -2.13
C PHE A 78 10.13 -11.99 -1.87
N PHE A 79 9.94 -11.60 -0.61
CA PHE A 79 9.37 -10.31 -0.20
C PHE A 79 10.38 -9.40 0.48
N GLN A 80 11.67 -9.59 0.23
CA GLN A 80 12.70 -8.64 0.68
C GLN A 80 12.60 -7.32 -0.10
N ALA A 81 13.08 -6.22 0.48
CA ALA A 81 12.99 -4.88 -0.09
C ALA A 81 13.60 -4.72 -1.51
N ARG A 82 14.50 -5.62 -1.91
CA ARG A 82 15.10 -5.63 -3.27
C ARG A 82 14.59 -6.77 -4.16
N ALA A 83 13.72 -7.63 -3.66
CA ALA A 83 13.25 -8.80 -4.40
C ALA A 83 12.13 -8.47 -5.40
N LEU A 84 12.02 -9.21 -6.49
CA LEU A 84 10.95 -8.97 -7.49
C LEU A 84 9.54 -9.05 -6.90
N GLY A 85 9.32 -9.80 -5.82
CA GLY A 85 8.02 -9.87 -5.16
C GLY A 85 7.55 -8.54 -4.61
N ILE A 86 8.44 -7.71 -4.04
CA ILE A 86 8.05 -6.38 -3.54
C ILE A 86 7.71 -5.42 -4.69
N LEU A 87 8.40 -5.54 -5.83
CA LEU A 87 8.11 -4.76 -7.02
C LEU A 87 6.70 -5.06 -7.53
N PHE A 88 6.34 -6.34 -7.59
CA PHE A 88 5.02 -6.77 -7.99
C PHE A 88 3.93 -6.20 -7.07
N LEU A 89 4.12 -6.31 -5.75
CA LEU A 89 3.17 -5.76 -4.78
C LEU A 89 3.02 -4.24 -4.92
N ASN A 90 4.13 -3.51 -4.99
CA ASN A 90 4.10 -2.07 -5.20
C ASN A 90 3.38 -1.73 -6.53
N ALA A 91 3.74 -2.38 -7.63
CA ALA A 91 3.10 -2.17 -8.93
C ALA A 91 1.57 -2.37 -8.89
N THR A 92 1.07 -3.33 -8.10
CA THR A 92 -0.38 -3.51 -7.94
C THR A 92 -1.05 -2.33 -7.23
N THR A 93 -0.36 -1.68 -6.29
CA THR A 93 -0.87 -0.46 -5.63
C THR A 93 -0.97 0.73 -6.57
N ALA A 94 -0.22 0.72 -7.68
CA ALA A 94 -0.32 1.74 -8.73
C ALA A 94 -1.41 1.39 -9.76
N LEU A 95 -1.41 0.15 -10.27
CA LEU A 95 -2.24 -0.25 -11.42
C LEU A 95 -3.70 -0.52 -11.05
N PHE A 96 -3.94 -1.28 -9.97
CA PHE A 96 -5.28 -1.77 -9.65
C PHE A 96 -6.26 -0.67 -9.25
N PRO A 97 -5.87 0.41 -8.55
CA PRO A 97 -6.78 1.54 -8.30
C PRO A 97 -7.27 2.23 -9.58
N PHE A 98 -6.43 2.37 -10.61
CA PHE A 98 -6.84 2.91 -11.90
C PHE A 98 -7.80 1.97 -12.63
N LEU A 99 -7.54 0.66 -12.61
CA LEU A 99 -8.47 -0.34 -13.15
C LEU A 99 -9.81 -0.28 -12.45
N VAL A 100 -9.80 -0.20 -11.12
CA VAL A 100 -11.01 -0.06 -10.30
C VAL A 100 -11.78 1.22 -10.65
N ALA A 101 -11.09 2.35 -10.80
CA ALA A 101 -11.73 3.60 -11.20
C ALA A 101 -12.46 3.49 -12.56
N GLY A 102 -11.89 2.75 -13.51
CA GLY A 102 -12.51 2.50 -14.82
C GLY A 102 -13.62 1.42 -14.81
N MET A 103 -13.52 0.41 -13.92
CA MET A 103 -14.46 -0.70 -13.84
C MET A 103 -15.68 -0.41 -12.96
N THR A 104 -15.55 0.48 -11.98
CA THR A 104 -16.60 0.74 -10.99
C THR A 104 -17.82 1.35 -11.66
N ARG A 105 -18.87 0.56 -11.80
CA ARG A 105 -20.16 1.04 -12.29
C ARG A 105 -20.88 1.74 -11.14
N THR A 106 -21.23 3.01 -11.33
CA THR A 106 -22.04 3.76 -10.38
C THR A 106 -23.34 4.22 -11.01
N ARG A 107 -24.46 4.02 -10.30
CA ARG A 107 -25.76 4.66 -10.64
C ARG A 107 -25.81 6.13 -10.24
N LYS A 108 -25.03 6.54 -9.24
CA LYS A 108 -24.94 7.92 -8.78
C LYS A 108 -23.82 8.63 -9.54
N ARG A 109 -24.13 9.81 -10.09
CA ARG A 109 -23.19 10.66 -10.84
C ARG A 109 -21.93 11.04 -10.04
N SER A 110 -21.98 11.01 -8.71
CA SER A 110 -20.89 11.38 -7.81
C SER A 110 -20.51 10.26 -6.81
N ASN A 111 -20.18 9.07 -7.29
CA ASN A 111 -19.62 8.06 -6.39
C ASN A 111 -18.17 8.42 -6.01
N PRO A 112 -17.85 8.61 -4.72
CA PRO A 112 -16.51 9.00 -4.27
C PRO A 112 -15.44 7.93 -4.56
N VAL A 113 -15.81 6.69 -4.86
CA VAL A 113 -14.85 5.60 -5.15
C VAL A 113 -13.99 5.91 -6.38
N VAL A 114 -14.55 6.56 -7.41
CA VAL A 114 -13.81 6.88 -8.64
C VAL A 114 -12.69 7.90 -8.38
N PRO A 115 -12.95 9.09 -7.81
CA PRO A 115 -11.87 10.04 -7.51
C PRO A 115 -10.89 9.50 -6.47
N ILE A 116 -11.34 8.73 -5.47
CA ILE A 116 -10.44 8.09 -4.50
C ILE A 116 -9.54 7.07 -5.20
N GLY A 117 -10.07 6.25 -6.12
CA GLY A 117 -9.29 5.27 -6.89
C GLY A 117 -8.22 5.94 -7.77
N ILE A 118 -8.54 7.08 -8.38
CA ILE A 118 -7.56 7.87 -9.17
C ILE A 118 -6.46 8.43 -8.26
N LEU A 119 -6.83 9.04 -7.13
CA LEU A 119 -5.85 9.57 -6.17
C LEU A 119 -4.96 8.47 -5.61
N LEU A 120 -5.55 7.33 -5.24
CA LEU A 120 -4.85 6.15 -4.76
C LEU A 120 -3.88 5.61 -5.83
N GLY A 121 -4.30 5.54 -7.10
CA GLY A 121 -3.43 5.12 -8.20
C GLY A 121 -2.27 6.07 -8.44
N ILE A 122 -2.48 7.39 -8.35
CA ILE A 122 -1.42 8.39 -8.48
C ILE A 122 -0.41 8.25 -7.32
N ILE A 123 -0.89 8.21 -6.08
CA ILE A 123 -0.03 8.10 -4.89
C ILE A 123 0.72 6.75 -4.90
N GLY A 124 0.03 5.65 -5.20
CA GLY A 124 0.62 4.32 -5.34
C GLY A 124 1.63 4.25 -6.49
N GLY A 125 1.38 4.96 -7.59
CA GLY A 125 2.31 5.12 -8.70
C GLY A 125 3.58 5.86 -8.29
N VAL A 126 3.45 7.04 -7.69
CA VAL A 126 4.58 7.83 -7.18
C VAL A 126 5.40 7.01 -6.19
N TYR A 127 4.74 6.34 -5.24
CA TYR A 127 5.41 5.45 -4.29
C TYR A 127 6.13 4.29 -4.99
N THR A 128 5.48 3.59 -5.92
CA THR A 128 6.08 2.47 -6.65
C THR A 128 7.32 2.90 -7.44
N PHE A 129 7.24 3.99 -8.19
CA PHE A 129 8.39 4.49 -8.97
C PHE A 129 9.51 5.00 -8.07
N ALA A 130 9.18 5.72 -6.99
CA ALA A 130 10.18 6.18 -6.02
C ALA A 130 10.86 5.01 -5.32
N PHE A 131 10.10 4.03 -4.82
CA PHE A 131 10.65 2.84 -4.16
C PHE A 131 11.51 2.03 -5.13
N TRP A 132 11.02 1.83 -6.35
CA TRP A 132 11.79 1.14 -7.38
C TRP A 132 13.13 1.84 -7.64
N PHE A 133 13.13 3.16 -7.84
CA PHE A 133 14.33 3.94 -8.16
C PHE A 133 15.34 4.03 -7.01
N PHE A 134 14.88 4.28 -5.77
CA PHE A 134 15.77 4.55 -4.63
C PHE A 134 16.14 3.31 -3.81
N VAL A 135 15.37 2.23 -3.90
CA VAL A 135 15.58 1.03 -3.05
C VAL A 135 15.94 -0.20 -3.87
N GLN A 136 15.27 -0.38 -5.01
CA GLN A 136 15.22 -1.66 -5.70
C GLN A 136 16.21 -1.81 -6.86
N GLN A 137 16.80 -0.71 -7.35
CA GLN A 137 17.89 -0.75 -8.34
C GLN A 137 19.20 -1.27 -7.75
#